data_AF-A0A7Y2BRE7-F1
#
_entry.id   AF-A0A7Y2BRE7-F1
#
_cell.length_a   1.000
_cell.length_b   1.000
_cell.length_c   1.000
_cell.angle_alpha   90.00
_cell.angle_beta   90.00
_cell.angle_gamma   90.00
#
_symmetry.space_group_name_H-M   'P 1'
#
loop_
_entity.id
_entity.type
_entity.pdbx_description
1 polymer ?
#
loop_
_entity_poly.entity_id
_entity_poly.type
_entity_poly.pdbx_seq_one_letter_code
_entity_poly.pdbx_strand_id
1 'polypeptide(L)' 'MQQVTDANGLSYTASNSDSADKFAELTRAYLGFRPDTGLVLKDLLTADPDMPMAQCAKGY' A
#
# COMPACT_ATOMS: atom_id res chain seq x y z
N MET A 1 10.01 -2.08 -10.79
CA MET A 1 9.92 -1.30 -9.55
C MET A 1 10.91 -0.13 -9.61
N GLN A 2 10.52 1.00 -9.02
CA GLN A 2 11.28 2.24 -8.92
C GLN A 2 11.04 2.87 -7.54
N GLN A 3 11.88 3.83 -7.17
CA GLN A 3 11.60 4.65 -5.98
C GLN A 3 10.53 5.67 -6.32
N VAL A 4 9.49 5.74 -5.48
CA VAL A 4 8.40 6.70 -5.60
C VAL A 4 8.17 7.37 -4.26
N THR A 5 7.88 8.67 -4.28
CA THR A 5 7.59 9.46 -3.08
C THR A 5 6.08 9.64 -2.93
N ASP A 6 5.55 9.39 -1.75
CA ASP A 6 4.14 9.64 -1.42
C ASP A 6 3.87 11.12 -1.08
N ALA A 7 2.61 11.45 -0.79
CA ALA A 7 2.20 12.79 -0.38
C ALA A 7 2.80 13.27 0.95
N ASN A 8 3.35 12.38 1.77
CA ASN A 8 4.00 12.71 3.06
C ASN A 8 5.53 12.84 2.93
N GLY A 9 6.08 12.70 1.72
CA GLY A 9 7.52 12.75 1.49
C GLY A 9 8.26 11.44 1.80
N LEU A 10 7.54 10.34 2.06
CA LEU A 10 8.13 9.02 2.30
C LEU A 10 8.46 8.34 0.97
N SER A 11 9.63 7.70 0.92
CA SER A 11 10.08 6.97 -0.27
C SER A 11 9.75 5.49 -0.17
N TYR A 12 9.11 4.96 -1.21
CA TYR A 12 8.70 3.58 -1.34
C TYR A 12 9.31 2.95 -2.60
N THR A 13 9.61 1.66 -2.52
CA THR A 13 9.88 0.84 -3.71
C THR A 13 8.56 0.30 -4.21
N ALA A 14 8.13 0.76 -5.39
CA ALA A 14 6.85 0.39 -5.97
C ALA A 14 6.94 0.34 -7.51
N SER A 15 5.94 -0.24 -8.16
CA SER A 15 5.85 -0.30 -9.62
C SER A 15 5.40 1.03 -10.24
N ASN A 16 4.63 1.84 -9.51
CA ASN A 16 4.19 3.18 -9.92
C ASN A 16 3.83 4.05 -8.69
N SER A 17 3.47 5.32 -8.91
CA SER A 17 3.09 6.24 -7.83
C SER A 17 1.75 5.93 -7.17
N ASP A 18 0.80 5.41 -7.93
CA ASP A 18 -0.52 5.01 -7.43
C ASP A 18 -0.41 3.91 -6.36
N SER A 19 0.58 3.01 -6.45
CA SER A 19 0.86 2.01 -5.42
C SER A 19 1.22 2.63 -4.06
N ALA A 20 1.98 3.74 -4.05
CA ALA A 20 2.36 4.42 -2.81
C ALA A 20 1.13 5.07 -2.15
N ASP A 21 0.25 5.67 -2.95
CA ASP A 21 -1.00 6.26 -2.47
C ASP A 21 -1.97 5.19 -1.93
N LYS A 22 -2.07 4.04 -2.61
CA LYS A 22 -2.84 2.88 -2.15
C LYS A 22 -2.29 2.29 -0.85
N PHE A 23 -0.98 2.30 -0.65
CA PHE A 23 -0.37 1.88 0.61
C PHE A 23 -0.65 2.87 1.75
N ALA A 24 -0.70 4.17 1.45
CA ALA A 24 -1.14 5.18 2.43
C ALA A 24 -2.62 4.96 2.81
N GLU A 25 -3.48 4.62 1.86
CA GLU A 25 -4.89 4.28 2.14
C GLU A 25 -5.02 3.00 2.98
N LEU A 26 -4.23 1.96 2.70
CA LEU A 26 -4.16 0.77 3.55
C LEU A 26 -3.78 1.13 4.98
N THR A 27 -2.77 1.98 5.16
CA THR A 27 -2.32 2.43 6.48
C THR A 27 -3.44 3.15 7.24
N ARG A 28 -4.22 4.00 6.55
CA ARG A 28 -5.39 4.68 7.12
C ARG A 28 -6.50 3.70 7.48
N ALA A 29 -6.80 2.74 6.62
CA ALA A 29 -7.81 1.71 6.88
C ALA A 29 -7.46 0.86 8.10
N TYR A 30 -6.20 0.39 8.16
CA TYR A 30 -5.63 -0.36 9.27
C TYR A 30 -5.73 0.41 10.59
N LEU A 31 -5.20 1.64 10.64
CA LEU A 31 -5.17 2.43 11.87
C LEU A 31 -6.57 2.89 12.32
N GLY A 32 -7.50 3.02 11.37
CA GLY A 32 -8.89 3.34 11.64
C GLY A 32 -9.75 2.13 12.02
N PHE A 33 -9.18 0.92 12.11
CA PHE A 33 -9.92 -0.34 12.34
C PHE A 33 -11.09 -0.53 11.36
N ARG A 34 -10.91 -0.11 10.10
CA ARG A 34 -11.99 -0.17 9.13
C ARG A 34 -12.25 -1.61 8.70
N PRO A 35 -13.51 -2.01 8.52
CA PRO A 35 -13.87 -3.38 8.15
C PRO A 35 -13.43 -3.76 6.72
N ASP A 36 -13.10 -2.77 5.88
CA ASP A 36 -12.68 -2.95 4.50
C ASP A 36 -11.16 -3.01 4.32
N THR A 37 -10.36 -3.01 5.40
CA THR A 37 -8.89 -3.04 5.33
C THR A 37 -8.36 -4.19 4.47
N GLY A 38 -8.95 -5.38 4.58
CA GLY A 38 -8.56 -6.53 3.76
C GLY A 38 -8.87 -6.36 2.26
N LEU A 39 -9.92 -5.63 1.91
CA LEU A 39 -10.24 -5.30 0.52
C LEU A 39 -9.22 -4.32 -0.05
N VAL A 40 -8.86 -3.28 0.72
CA VAL A 40 -7.83 -2.30 0.34
C VAL A 40 -6.47 -2.99 0.13
N LEU A 41 -6.09 -3.91 1.02
CA LEU A 41 -4.86 -4.69 0.87
C LEU A 41 -4.90 -5.56 -0.39
N LYS A 42 -6.02 -6.22 -0.67
CA LYS A 42 -6.18 -7.05 -1.87
C LYS A 42 -6.07 -6.24 -3.16
N ASP A 43 -6.67 -5.05 -3.19
CA ASP A 43 -6.60 -4.15 -4.35
C ASP A 43 -5.17 -3.65 -4.58
N LEU A 44 -4.45 -3.30 -3.52
CA LEU A 44 -3.03 -2.95 -3.60
C LEU A 44 -2.19 -4.11 -4.12
N LEU A 45 -2.34 -5.32 -3.57
CA LEU A 45 -1.60 -6.50 -4.00
C LEU A 45 -1.96 -6.94 -5.42
N THR A 46 -3.14 -6.61 -5.92
CA THR A 46 -3.53 -6.84 -7.31
C THR A 46 -2.86 -5.84 -8.25
N ALA A 47 -2.77 -4.58 -7.83
CA ALA A 47 -2.14 -3.52 -8.62
C ALA A 47 -0.61 -3.60 -8.61
N ASP A 48 -0.01 -4.04 -7.51
CA ASP A 48 1.44 -4.13 -7.32
C ASP A 48 1.84 -5.39 -6.53
N PRO A 49 1.82 -6.56 -7.18
CA PRO A 49 2.03 -7.85 -6.52
C PRO A 49 3.39 -8.00 -5.83
N ASP A 50 4.39 -7.23 -6.27
CA ASP A 50 5.77 -7.33 -5.82
C ASP A 50 6.17 -6.17 -4.89
N MET A 51 5.25 -5.25 -4.55
CA MET A 51 5.55 -4.12 -3.65
C MET A 51 5.98 -4.64 -2.26
N PRO A 52 7.24 -4.42 -1.83
CA PRO A 52 7.76 -5.02 -0.61
C PRO A 52 6.95 -4.65 0.64
N MET A 53 6.54 -3.38 0.76
CA MET A 53 5.73 -2.93 1.89
C MET A 53 4.33 -3.55 1.91
N ALA A 54 3.70 -3.77 0.75
CA ALA A 54 2.43 -4.48 0.68
C ALA A 54 2.59 -5.96 1.08
N GLN A 55 3.72 -6.59 0.74
CA GLN A 55 4.03 -7.96 1.18
C GLN A 55 4.17 -8.05 2.70
N CYS A 56 4.77 -7.06 3.35
CA CYS A 56 4.87 -7.00 4.81
C CYS A 56 3.51 -6.90 5.50
N ALA A 57 2.50 -6.35 4.83
CA ALA A 57 1.14 -6.25 5.35
C ALA A 57 0.30 -7.53 5.15
N LYS A 58 0.82 -8.54 4.44
CA LYS A 58 0.14 -9.85 4.30
C LYS A 58 0.01 -10.50 5.68
N GLY A 59 -1.23 -10.74 6.10
CA GLY A 59 -1.54 -11.32 7.42
C GLY A 59 -2.45 -10.43 8.27
N TYR A 60 -2.72 -9.21 7.80
CA TYR A 60 -3.94 -8.50 8.16
C TYR A 60 -5.17 -9.02 7.42
#